data_AF-A0A3A0GA57-F1
#
_entry.id   AF-A0A3A0GA57-F1
#
_cell.length_a   1.000
_cell.length_b   1.000
_cell.length_c   1.000
_cell.angle_alpha   90.00
_cell.angle_beta   90.00
_cell.angle_gamma   90.00
#
_symmetry.space_group_name_H-M   'P 1'
#
loop_
_entity.id
_entity.type
_entity.pdbx_description
1 polymer ?
#
loop_
_entity_poly.entity_id
_entity_poly.type
_entity_poly.pdbx_seq_one_letter_code
_entity_poly.pdbx_strand_id
1 'polypeptide(L)'
;MSGEGFNEQVGNAAARQETESPFPPVKDKYDEIFELEIESWCYGFEKFPGELTPALVHRVVKELGGVIRGAINHNYIFDIYAVSAQIAKASKHIVEERELAYSLMVQLPSPYELDEEAQFILAQIVDKGERLCQGALERLERRWKGKHKGE
;
A
#
# COMPACT_ATOMS: atom_id res chain seq x y z
N MET A 1 56.30 -30.83 40.44
CA MET A 1 56.23 -31.13 38.99
C MET A 1 54.75 -31.11 38.64
N SER A 2 54.25 -29.99 38.09
CA SER A 2 53.93 -29.79 36.65
C SER A 2 52.74 -30.66 36.24
N GLY A 3 51.62 -30.23 35.65
CA GLY A 3 51.09 -28.98 35.08
C GLY A 3 49.56 -29.20 34.92
N GLU A 4 48.73 -28.16 34.93
CA GLU A 4 48.12 -27.50 33.74
C GLU A 4 46.84 -28.16 33.16
N GLY A 5 45.83 -27.31 32.89
CA GLY A 5 44.63 -27.53 32.05
C GLY A 5 43.33 -27.69 32.84
N PHE A 6 42.43 -26.70 33.05
CA PHE A 6 41.83 -25.62 32.23
C PHE A 6 40.71 -26.06 31.27
N ASN A 7 39.59 -25.31 31.35
CA ASN A 7 38.38 -25.19 30.50
C ASN A 7 37.30 -26.28 30.54
N GLU A 8 36.03 -26.01 30.89
CA GLU A 8 35.03 -25.00 30.44
C GLU A 8 34.22 -25.47 29.22
N GLN A 9 32.93 -25.08 29.22
CA GLN A 9 31.89 -25.10 28.18
C GLN A 9 30.82 -26.19 28.40
N VAL A 10 29.64 -25.87 28.94
CA VAL A 10 28.58 -24.94 28.49
C VAL A 10 28.07 -25.28 27.08
N GLY A 11 26.78 -25.58 26.99
CA GLY A 11 26.00 -25.30 25.79
C GLY A 11 25.32 -26.52 25.16
N ASN A 12 24.00 -26.57 25.29
CA ASN A 12 23.15 -26.56 24.09
C ASN A 12 21.73 -26.19 24.47
N ALA A 13 21.52 -24.87 24.65
CA ALA A 13 20.22 -24.28 24.36
C ALA A 13 20.01 -24.41 22.86
N ALA A 14 18.96 -25.16 22.47
CA ALA A 14 18.56 -25.33 21.09
C ALA A 14 18.17 -23.97 20.50
N ALA A 15 19.13 -23.33 19.83
CA ALA A 15 18.86 -22.23 18.92
C ALA A 15 18.07 -22.81 17.73
N ARG A 16 16.79 -22.49 17.68
CA ARG A 16 16.00 -22.67 16.46
C ARG A 16 16.61 -21.74 15.42
N GLN A 17 17.31 -22.31 14.44
CA GLN A 17 17.72 -21.58 13.26
C GLN A 17 16.44 -21.17 12.52
N GLU A 18 16.21 -19.87 12.46
CA GLU A 18 15.29 -19.25 11.52
C GLU A 18 15.76 -19.68 10.13
N THR A 19 14.97 -20.52 9.46
CA THR A 19 15.25 -20.90 8.09
C THR A 19 15.03 -19.67 7.22
N GLU A 20 16.11 -18.97 6.90
CA GLU A 20 16.11 -17.93 5.87
C GLU A 20 15.54 -18.54 4.58
N SER A 21 14.51 -17.88 4.06
CA SER A 21 13.83 -18.25 2.82
C SER A 21 14.86 -18.40 1.69
N PRO A 22 14.81 -19.46 0.87
CA PRO A 22 15.73 -19.65 -0.26
C PRO A 22 15.49 -18.63 -1.39
N PHE A 23 14.46 -17.79 -1.26
CA PHE A 23 14.18 -16.72 -2.19
C PHE A 23 14.93 -15.47 -1.75
N PRO A 24 15.73 -14.84 -2.64
CA PRO A 24 16.35 -13.56 -2.32
C PRO A 24 15.26 -12.57 -1.87
N PRO A 25 15.54 -11.72 -0.87
CA PRO A 25 14.57 -10.70 -0.48
C PRO A 25 14.25 -9.88 -1.72
N VAL A 26 13.00 -9.93 -2.17
CA VAL A 26 12.49 -9.08 -3.27
C VAL A 26 12.33 -7.67 -2.70
N LYS A 27 13.45 -7.01 -2.46
CA LYS A 27 13.51 -5.57 -2.34
C LYS A 27 13.68 -5.01 -3.75
N ASP A 28 12.93 -3.95 -4.05
CA ASP A 28 13.26 -2.92 -5.06
C ASP A 28 12.54 -2.90 -6.43
N LYS A 29 11.38 -3.57 -6.62
CA LYS A 29 10.59 -3.41 -7.88
C LYS A 29 9.07 -3.29 -7.71
N TYR A 30 8.60 -2.90 -6.51
CA TYR A 30 7.16 -2.78 -6.32
C TYR A 30 6.56 -1.58 -7.08
N ASP A 31 7.37 -0.61 -7.45
CA ASP A 31 7.03 0.46 -8.40
C ASP A 31 6.55 -0.11 -9.75
N GLU A 32 7.33 -1.02 -10.36
CA GLU A 32 6.96 -1.67 -11.63
C GLU A 32 5.66 -2.47 -11.51
N ILE A 33 5.48 -3.18 -10.39
CA ILE A 33 4.26 -3.96 -10.14
C ILE A 33 3.06 -3.03 -9.99
N PHE A 34 3.20 -1.95 -9.21
CA PHE A 34 2.13 -0.99 -9.01
C PHE A 34 1.73 -0.32 -10.32
N GLU A 35 2.70 0.18 -11.09
CA GLU A 35 2.47 0.82 -12.38
C GLU A 35 1.80 -0.13 -13.37
N LEU A 36 2.28 -1.37 -13.48
CA LEU A 36 1.69 -2.39 -14.35
C LEU A 36 0.23 -2.69 -13.99
N GLU A 37 -0.11 -2.75 -12.70
CA GLU A 37 -1.49 -3.00 -12.28
C GLU A 37 -2.40 -1.82 -12.62
N ILE A 38 -1.98 -0.58 -12.36
CA ILE A 38 -2.76 0.60 -12.75
C ILE A 38 -2.95 0.66 -14.27
N GLU A 39 -1.90 0.40 -15.04
CA GLU A 39 -1.95 0.35 -16.50
C GLU A 39 -2.90 -0.75 -17.01
N SER A 40 -2.87 -1.93 -16.40
CA SER A 40 -3.72 -3.06 -16.77
C SER A 40 -5.21 -2.74 -16.59
N TRP A 41 -5.58 -2.11 -15.47
CA TRP A 41 -6.95 -1.65 -15.25
C TRP A 41 -7.35 -0.54 -16.23
N CYS A 42 -6.47 0.42 -16.47
CA CYS A 42 -6.71 1.51 -17.42
C CYS A 42 -6.92 0.98 -18.84
N TYR A 43 -6.10 0.03 -19.27
CA TYR A 43 -6.27 -0.66 -20.55
C TYR A 43 -7.64 -1.35 -20.66
N GLY A 44 -8.09 -2.01 -19.59
CA GLY A 44 -9.43 -2.59 -19.51
C GLY A 44 -10.54 -1.56 -19.74
N PHE A 45 -10.47 -0.40 -19.06
CA PHE A 45 -11.44 0.68 -19.25
C PHE A 45 -11.48 1.20 -20.68
N GLU A 46 -10.31 1.40 -21.30
CA GLU A 46 -10.21 1.90 -22.66
C GLU A 46 -10.78 0.93 -23.71
N LYS A 47 -10.66 -0.39 -23.47
CA LYS A 47 -11.13 -1.43 -24.40
C LYS A 47 -12.61 -1.74 -24.30
N PHE A 48 -13.23 -1.52 -23.14
CA PHE A 48 -14.65 -1.83 -22.92
C PHE A 48 -15.48 -0.61 -22.51
N PRO A 49 -15.43 0.52 -23.24
CA PRO A 49 -16.05 1.78 -22.80
C PRO A 49 -17.58 1.72 -22.74
N GLY A 50 -18.22 0.81 -23.48
CA GLY A 50 -19.68 0.64 -23.48
C GLY A 50 -20.21 -0.12 -22.25
N GLU A 51 -19.33 -0.74 -21.47
CA GLU A 51 -19.67 -1.52 -20.26
C GLU A 51 -19.35 -0.74 -18.97
N LEU A 52 -18.75 0.44 -19.10
CA LEU A 52 -18.37 1.26 -17.96
C LEU A 52 -19.56 1.96 -17.34
N THR A 53 -19.65 1.87 -16.02
CA THR A 53 -20.54 2.67 -15.19
C THR A 53 -19.72 3.29 -14.06
N PRO A 54 -20.14 4.44 -13.49
CA PRO A 54 -19.46 5.02 -12.34
C PRO A 54 -19.28 4.02 -11.19
N ALA A 55 -20.30 3.20 -10.93
CA ALA A 55 -20.27 2.16 -9.91
C ALA A 55 -19.21 1.08 -10.17
N LEU A 56 -19.00 0.70 -11.44
CA LEU A 56 -17.96 -0.26 -11.82
C LEU A 56 -16.57 0.35 -11.62
N VAL A 57 -16.35 1.60 -12.03
CA VAL A 57 -15.06 2.29 -11.84
C VAL A 57 -14.72 2.36 -10.36
N HIS A 58 -15.66 2.77 -9.51
CA HIS A 58 -15.48 2.78 -8.06
C HIS A 58 -15.23 1.40 -7.45
N ARG A 59 -15.84 0.35 -8.00
CA ARG A 59 -15.56 -1.02 -7.58
C ARG A 59 -14.12 -1.39 -7.90
N VAL A 60 -13.63 -1.10 -9.09
CA VAL A 60 -12.21 -1.35 -9.43
C VAL A 60 -11.28 -0.56 -8.53
N VAL A 61 -11.56 0.72 -8.26
CA VAL A 61 -10.79 1.53 -7.30
C VAL A 61 -10.75 0.87 -5.92
N LYS A 62 -11.85 0.24 -5.48
CA LYS A 62 -11.87 -0.52 -4.23
C LYS A 62 -10.98 -1.77 -4.28
N GLU A 63 -10.98 -2.51 -5.39
CA GLU A 63 -10.12 -3.69 -5.57
C GLU A 63 -8.62 -3.32 -5.56
N LEU A 64 -8.27 -2.10 -6.00
CA LEU A 64 -6.90 -1.57 -5.89
C LEU A 64 -6.41 -1.42 -4.44
N GLY A 65 -7.27 -1.54 -3.42
CA GLY A 65 -6.87 -1.44 -2.02
C GLY A 65 -5.77 -2.42 -1.62
N GLY A 66 -5.74 -3.63 -2.21
CA GLY A 66 -4.64 -4.58 -2.00
C GLY A 66 -3.32 -4.09 -2.58
N VAL A 67 -3.36 -3.56 -3.81
CA VAL A 67 -2.21 -3.01 -4.52
C VAL A 67 -1.63 -1.79 -3.79
N ILE A 68 -2.51 -0.90 -3.31
CA ILE A 68 -2.15 0.29 -2.51
C ILE A 68 -1.47 -0.11 -1.19
N ARG A 69 -2.04 -1.07 -0.46
CA ARG A 69 -1.41 -1.59 0.76
C ARG A 69 -0.04 -2.20 0.47
N GLY A 70 0.06 -2.98 -0.60
CA GLY A 70 1.33 -3.55 -1.02
C GLY A 70 2.38 -2.49 -1.34
N ALA A 71 2.00 -1.40 -2.03
CA ALA A 71 2.90 -0.28 -2.30
C ALA A 71 3.45 0.34 -1.01
N ILE A 72 2.58 0.60 -0.05
CA ILE A 72 2.97 1.17 1.25
C ILE A 72 3.93 0.23 2.00
N ASN A 73 3.60 -1.07 2.07
CA ASN A 73 4.43 -2.06 2.76
C ASN A 73 5.79 -2.31 2.10
N HIS A 74 5.95 -1.96 0.82
CA HIS A 74 7.21 -2.06 0.08
C HIS A 74 7.85 -0.69 -0.14
N ASN A 75 7.48 0.30 0.68
CA ASN A 75 8.05 1.64 0.70
C ASN A 75 7.97 2.41 -0.63
N TYR A 76 6.95 2.12 -1.45
CA TYR A 76 6.69 2.82 -2.69
C TYR A 76 5.74 3.99 -2.47
N ILE A 77 6.21 5.19 -2.83
CA ILE A 77 5.44 6.44 -2.73
C ILE A 77 4.87 6.76 -4.11
N PHE A 78 3.55 6.70 -4.25
CA PHE A 78 2.85 7.11 -5.46
C PHE A 78 2.09 8.43 -5.25
N ASP A 79 1.65 9.03 -6.36
CA ASP A 79 0.83 10.23 -6.36
C ASP A 79 -0.64 9.86 -6.63
N ILE A 80 -1.51 10.05 -5.64
CA ILE A 80 -2.95 9.77 -5.75
C ILE A 80 -3.58 10.56 -6.89
N TYR A 81 -3.14 11.80 -7.12
CA TYR A 81 -3.69 12.62 -8.19
C TYR A 81 -3.32 12.06 -9.56
N ALA A 82 -2.06 11.65 -9.75
CA ALA A 82 -1.61 11.05 -11.00
C ALA A 82 -2.39 9.77 -11.31
N VAL A 83 -2.56 8.89 -10.32
CA VAL A 83 -3.35 7.65 -10.46
C VAL A 83 -4.82 7.98 -10.77
N SER A 84 -5.42 8.95 -10.06
CA SER A 84 -6.80 9.35 -10.32
C SER A 84 -7.01 9.92 -11.73
N ALA A 85 -6.05 10.71 -12.23
CA ALA A 85 -6.10 11.31 -13.56
C ALA A 85 -5.97 10.24 -14.65
N GLN A 86 -5.10 9.25 -14.44
CA GLN A 86 -4.94 8.11 -15.34
C GLN A 86 -6.24 7.30 -15.45
N ILE A 87 -6.86 6.98 -14.31
CA ILE A 87 -8.14 6.25 -14.26
C ILE A 87 -9.28 7.07 -14.89
N ALA A 88 -9.36 8.37 -14.58
CA ALA A 88 -10.39 9.25 -15.15
C ALA A 88 -10.28 9.28 -16.67
N LYS A 89 -9.07 9.49 -17.20
CA LYS A 89 -8.82 9.52 -18.64
C LYS A 89 -9.18 8.20 -19.30
N ALA A 90 -8.72 7.07 -18.76
CA ALA A 90 -8.98 5.73 -19.29
C ALA A 90 -10.48 5.39 -19.30
N SER A 91 -11.21 5.83 -18.27
CA SER A 91 -12.67 5.68 -18.15
C SER A 91 -13.48 6.75 -18.88
N LYS A 92 -12.84 7.57 -19.73
CA LYS A 92 -13.47 8.68 -20.48
C LYS A 92 -14.20 9.70 -19.59
N HIS A 93 -13.64 9.96 -18.41
CA HIS A 93 -14.17 10.90 -17.42
C HIS A 93 -15.60 10.58 -16.97
N ILE A 94 -16.00 9.31 -16.99
CA ILE A 94 -17.30 8.89 -16.44
C ILE A 94 -17.38 9.12 -14.93
N VAL A 95 -16.22 9.19 -14.26
CA VAL A 95 -16.04 9.66 -12.89
C VAL A 95 -14.98 10.75 -12.90
N GLU A 96 -15.24 11.85 -12.18
CA GLU A 96 -14.32 12.98 -12.07
C GLU A 96 -13.05 12.61 -11.29
N GLU A 97 -11.91 13.19 -11.69
CA GLU A 97 -10.59 12.93 -11.07
C GLU A 97 -10.62 13.12 -9.56
N ARG A 98 -11.25 14.20 -9.10
CA ARG A 98 -11.36 14.53 -7.68
C ARG A 98 -12.13 13.47 -6.90
N GLU A 99 -13.20 12.92 -7.48
CA GLU A 99 -14.00 11.87 -6.86
C GLU A 99 -13.21 10.55 -6.77
N LEU A 100 -12.44 10.24 -7.82
CA LEU A 100 -11.53 9.10 -7.83
C LEU A 100 -10.40 9.24 -6.80
N ALA A 101 -9.82 10.43 -6.65
CA ALA A 101 -8.81 10.70 -5.64
C ALA A 101 -9.35 10.47 -4.22
N TYR A 102 -10.57 10.94 -3.90
CA TYR A 102 -11.23 10.59 -2.64
C TYR A 102 -11.43 9.08 -2.47
N SER A 103 -11.82 8.40 -3.55
CA SER A 103 -12.10 6.95 -3.52
C SER A 103 -10.82 6.13 -3.30
N LEU A 104 -9.70 6.55 -3.90
CA LEU A 104 -8.36 5.99 -3.70
C LEU A 104 -7.87 6.23 -2.26
N MET A 105 -7.99 7.44 -1.74
CA MET A 105 -7.62 7.74 -0.35
C MET A 105 -8.40 6.90 0.66
N VAL A 106 -9.69 6.64 0.40
CA VAL A 106 -10.49 5.75 1.25
C VAL A 106 -9.97 4.30 1.23
N GLN A 107 -9.15 3.91 0.26
CA GLN A 107 -8.50 2.60 0.29
C GLN A 107 -7.20 2.57 1.10
N LEU A 108 -6.70 3.72 1.56
CA LEU A 108 -5.49 3.76 2.39
C LEU A 108 -5.70 2.98 3.70
N PRO A 109 -4.72 2.13 4.08
CA PRO A 109 -4.74 1.40 5.33
C PRO A 109 -4.72 2.36 6.53
N SER A 110 -5.16 1.86 7.68
CA SER A 110 -4.99 2.56 8.95
C SER A 110 -3.50 2.61 9.32
N PRO A 111 -2.97 3.72 9.86
CA PRO A 111 -1.57 3.74 10.33
C PRO A 111 -1.31 2.74 11.46
N TYR A 112 -2.34 2.39 12.25
CA TYR A 112 -2.21 1.46 13.38
C TYR A 112 -1.94 -0.01 12.99
N GLU A 113 -2.15 -0.37 11.72
CA GLU A 113 -1.88 -1.72 11.18
C GLU A 113 -0.58 -1.80 10.37
N LEU A 114 0.23 -0.73 10.40
CA LEU A 114 1.47 -0.61 9.64
C LEU A 114 2.68 -0.52 10.59
N ASP A 115 3.84 -0.96 10.12
CA ASP A 115 5.12 -0.69 10.79
C ASP A 115 5.55 0.79 10.63
N GLU A 116 6.62 1.19 11.32
CA GLU A 116 7.07 2.59 11.34
C GLU A 116 7.47 3.11 9.94
N GLU A 117 8.08 2.26 9.11
CA GLU A 117 8.52 2.64 7.77
C GLU A 117 7.30 2.86 6.85
N ALA A 118 6.37 1.90 6.85
CA ALA A 118 5.11 1.98 6.12
C ALA A 118 4.23 3.15 6.60
N GLN A 119 4.21 3.47 7.90
CA GLN A 119 3.53 4.66 8.43
C GLN A 119 4.11 5.96 7.86
N PHE A 120 5.45 6.04 7.74
CA PHE A 120 6.11 7.19 7.14
C PHE A 120 5.77 7.34 5.64
N ILE A 121 5.68 6.23 4.92
CA ILE A 121 5.28 6.21 3.50
C ILE A 121 3.83 6.61 3.33
N LEU A 122 2.93 6.08 4.17
CA LEU A 122 1.53 6.49 4.22
C LEU A 122 1.39 7.99 4.45
N ALA A 123 2.13 8.57 5.40
CA ALA A 123 2.09 10.00 5.68
C ALA A 123 2.46 10.84 4.44
N GLN A 124 3.52 10.45 3.72
CA GLN A 124 3.92 11.14 2.48
C GLN A 124 2.86 11.05 1.37
N ILE A 125 2.19 9.90 1.24
CA ILE A 125 1.10 9.71 0.26
C ILE A 125 -0.10 10.60 0.64
N VAL A 126 -0.47 10.64 1.93
CA VAL A 126 -1.58 11.46 2.43
C VAL A 126 -1.31 12.95 2.25
N ASP A 127 -0.10 13.42 2.55
CA ASP A 127 0.29 14.82 2.38
C ASP A 127 0.18 15.27 0.92
N LYS A 128 0.50 14.39 -0.04
CA LYS A 128 0.27 14.65 -1.47
C LYS A 128 -1.22 14.69 -1.79
N GLY A 129 -2.01 13.77 -1.26
CA GLY A 129 -3.47 13.68 -1.49
C GLY A 129 -4.28 14.84 -0.89
N GLU A 130 -3.92 15.32 0.31
CA GLU A 130 -4.63 16.39 1.03
C GLU A 130 -4.65 17.71 0.25
N ARG A 131 -3.61 17.98 -0.54
CA ARG A 131 -3.54 19.18 -1.39
C ARG A 131 -4.68 19.25 -2.41
N LEU A 132 -5.08 18.10 -2.95
CA LEU A 132 -6.18 18.00 -3.91
C LEU A 132 -7.54 17.84 -3.22
N CYS A 133 -7.54 17.11 -2.11
CA CYS A 133 -8.74 16.69 -1.42
C CYS A 133 -8.79 17.27 -0.01
N GLN A 134 -8.95 18.59 0.09
CA GLN A 134 -9.03 19.27 1.40
C GLN A 134 -10.04 18.59 2.36
N GLY A 135 -9.59 18.38 3.60
CA GLY A 135 -10.35 17.72 4.66
C GLY A 135 -10.39 16.20 4.56
N ALA A 136 -9.57 15.59 3.69
CA ALA A 136 -9.50 14.14 3.56
C ALA A 136 -8.81 13.50 4.75
N LEU A 137 -7.71 14.07 5.22
CA LEU A 137 -7.00 13.61 6.40
C LEU A 137 -7.93 13.54 7.62
N GLU A 138 -8.71 14.60 7.88
CA GLU A 138 -9.66 14.61 8.99
C GLU A 138 -10.70 13.48 8.88
N ARG A 139 -11.19 13.23 7.66
CA ARG A 139 -12.14 12.13 7.40
C ARG A 139 -11.49 10.76 7.57
N LEU A 140 -10.27 10.58 7.09
CA LEU A 140 -9.50 9.35 7.25
C LEU A 140 -9.21 9.07 8.72
N GLU A 141 -8.78 10.07 9.48
CA GLU A 141 -8.55 9.94 10.92
C GLU A 141 -9.80 9.50 11.67
N ARG A 142 -10.95 10.14 11.41
CA ARG A 142 -12.23 9.75 12.04
C ARG A 142 -12.58 8.31 11.72
N ARG A 143 -12.36 7.87 10.47
CA ARG A 143 -12.61 6.49 10.04
C ARG A 143 -11.66 5.50 10.72
N TRP A 144 -10.37 5.80 10.79
CA TRP A 144 -9.38 4.92 11.44
C TRP A 144 -9.63 4.81 12.94
N LYS A 145 -9.90 5.93 13.61
CA LYS A 145 -10.27 5.97 15.04
C LYS A 145 -11.58 5.23 15.33
N GLY A 146 -12.58 5.35 14.44
CA GLY A 146 -13.85 4.65 14.55
C GLY A 146 -13.71 3.12 14.44
N LYS A 147 -12.80 2.63 13.58
CA LYS A 147 -12.48 1.21 13.48
C LYS A 147 -11.71 0.70 14.70
N HIS A 148 -10.75 1.48 15.21
CA HIS A 148 -9.92 1.10 16.37
C HIS A 148 -10.72 1.04 17.69
N LYS A 149 -11.79 1.81 17.85
CA LYS A 149 -12.61 1.77 19.09
C LYS A 149 -13.63 0.63 19.12
N GLY A 150 -13.76 -0.13 18.04
CA GLY A 150 -14.71 -1.23 17.90
C GLY A 150 -14.12 -2.62 18.13
N GLU A 151 -12.83 -2.71 18.44
CA GLU A 151 -12.10 -3.90 18.90
C GLU A 151 -11.78 -3.77 20.40
#